data_AF-A0A4Y2WGY8-F1
#
_entry.id   AF-A0A4Y2WGY8-F1
#
_cell.length_a   1.000
_cell.length_b   1.000
_cell.length_c   1.000
_cell.angle_alpha   90.00
_cell.angle_beta   90.00
_cell.angle_gamma   90.00
#
_symmetry.space_group_name_H-M   'P 1'
#
loop_
_entity.id
_entity.type
_entity.pdbx_description
1 polymer ?
#
loop_
_entity_poly.entity_id
_entity_poly.type
_entity_poly.pdbx_seq_one_letter_code
_entity_poly.pdbx_strand_id
1 'polypeptide(L)'
;MTPHYDLSAVDRFLRDLMNSDLFGGRVFVLGGDWRQILPVAVHANRTTIIETCLKNSPLWSIFKQFSLFRNMRTEPDEQDFADWLLHLGNGSLTNNCQLGEHIVEIPEDRVVRDSIVDEIFGSSVTDMENLSEKAILCPQMKIP
;
A
#
# COMPACT_ATOMS: atom_id res chain seq x y z
N MET A 1 3.78 4.95 -3.69
CA MET A 1 3.82 4.16 -4.94
C MET A 1 4.77 4.85 -5.93
N THR A 2 5.71 4.12 -6.51
CA THR A 2 6.74 4.68 -7.41
C THR A 2 6.17 4.99 -8.80
N PRO A 3 6.33 6.23 -9.30
CA PRO A 3 6.03 6.61 -10.67
C PRO A 3 6.73 5.76 -11.74
N HIS A 4 6.12 5.63 -12.93
CA HIS A 4 6.72 4.86 -14.01
C HIS A 4 8.02 5.45 -14.56
N TYR A 5 8.19 6.78 -14.49
CA TYR A 5 9.39 7.46 -14.98
C TYR A 5 10.64 7.10 -14.16
N ASP A 6 10.48 6.78 -12.88
CA ASP A 6 11.59 6.32 -12.04
C ASP A 6 12.07 4.94 -12.49
N LEU A 7 11.14 4.05 -12.88
CA LEU A 7 11.51 2.75 -13.45
C LEU A 7 12.31 2.92 -14.75
N SER A 8 11.88 3.84 -15.62
CA SER A 8 12.60 4.15 -16.86
C SER A 8 13.97 4.77 -16.58
N ALA A 9 14.10 5.62 -15.55
CA ALA A 9 15.37 6.20 -15.14
C ALA A 9 16.33 5.12 -14.62
N VAL A 10 15.84 4.16 -13.82
CA VAL A 10 16.61 3.01 -13.34
C VAL A 10 17.06 2.12 -14.50
N ASP A 11 16.16 1.77 -15.43
CA ASP A 11 16.51 0.99 -16.62
C ASP A 11 17.63 1.66 -17.43
N ARG A 12 17.46 2.96 -17.75
CA ARG A 12 18.47 3.73 -18.49
C ARG A 12 19.80 3.77 -17.75
N PHE A 13 19.79 4.08 -16.45
CA PHE A 13 21.01 4.13 -15.65
C PHE A 13 21.76 2.79 -15.64
N LEU A 14 21.04 1.68 -15.50
CA LEU A 14 21.66 0.35 -15.50
C LEU A 14 22.20 -0.04 -16.87
N ARG A 15 21.51 0.32 -17.96
CA ARG A 15 22.02 0.13 -19.34
C ARG A 15 23.31 0.88 -19.56
N ASP A 16 23.34 2.16 -19.18
CA ASP A 16 24.51 3.03 -19.35
C ASP A 16 25.69 2.53 -18.51
N LEU A 17 25.44 2.15 -17.26
CA LEU A 17 26.48 1.69 -16.33
C LEU A 17 27.06 0.32 -16.75
N MET A 18 26.21 -0.59 -17.21
CA MET A 18 26.60 -1.96 -17.53
C MET A 18 26.99 -2.14 -19.00
N ASN A 19 26.76 -1.14 -19.85
CA ASN A 19 26.87 -1.22 -21.31
C ASN A 19 26.15 -2.48 -21.85
N SER A 20 24.88 -2.65 -21.47
CA SER A 20 24.08 -3.84 -21.75
C SER A 20 22.61 -3.47 -22.02
N ASP A 21 21.79 -4.47 -22.30
CA ASP A 21 20.37 -4.34 -22.61
C ASP A 21 19.53 -4.03 -21.35
N LEU A 22 18.22 -4.28 -21.42
CA LEU A 22 17.23 -4.07 -20.36
C LEU A 22 17.75 -4.34 -18.93
N PHE A 23 17.61 -3.34 -18.07
CA PHE A 23 18.10 -3.32 -16.68
C PHE A 23 19.58 -3.71 -16.53
N GLY A 24 20.43 -3.41 -17.52
CA GLY A 24 21.85 -3.75 -17.50
C GLY A 24 22.11 -5.26 -17.51
N GLY A 25 21.20 -6.05 -18.09
CA GLY A 25 21.25 -7.51 -18.09
C GLY A 25 21.00 -8.14 -16.71
N ARG A 26 20.43 -7.39 -15.75
CA ARG A 26 20.15 -7.87 -14.40
C ARG A 26 18.71 -8.35 -14.27
N VAL A 27 18.52 -9.31 -13.37
CA VAL A 27 17.17 -9.69 -12.93
C VAL A 27 16.61 -8.55 -12.08
N PHE A 28 15.45 -8.04 -12.49
CA PHE A 28 14.76 -6.96 -11.79
C PHE A 28 13.43 -7.45 -11.25
N VAL A 29 13.18 -7.26 -9.96
CA VAL A 29 11.95 -7.69 -9.29
C VAL A 29 11.25 -6.48 -8.69
N LEU A 30 9.99 -6.31 -9.07
CA LEU A 30 9.10 -5.31 -8.51
C LEU A 30 8.17 -6.00 -7.51
N GLY A 31 8.00 -5.39 -6.33
CA GLY A 31 7.06 -5.83 -5.32
C GLY A 31 6.20 -4.66 -4.87
N GLY A 32 4.92 -4.93 -4.59
CA GLY A 32 3.99 -3.90 -4.14
C GLY A 32 2.55 -4.40 -4.11
N ASP A 33 1.67 -3.54 -3.64
CA ASP A 33 0.24 -3.78 -3.59
C ASP A 33 -0.51 -2.66 -4.32
N TRP A 34 -1.24 -3.00 -5.38
CA TRP A 34 -2.01 -2.05 -6.20
C TRP A 34 -3.23 -1.47 -5.48
N ARG A 35 -3.60 -2.05 -4.34
CA ARG A 35 -4.67 -1.56 -3.47
C ARG A 35 -4.18 -0.47 -2.53
N GLN A 36 -2.88 -0.15 -2.56
CA GLN A 36 -2.32 1.02 -1.87
C GLN A 36 -2.55 2.31 -2.67
N ILE A 37 -2.19 3.44 -2.07
CA ILE A 37 -2.33 4.77 -2.66
C ILE A 37 -1.61 4.87 -4.02
N LEU A 38 -2.23 5.59 -4.95
CA LEU A 38 -1.64 5.94 -6.25
C LEU A 38 -0.39 6.82 -6.09
N PRO A 39 0.46 6.96 -7.13
CA PRO A 39 1.58 7.88 -7.09
C PRO A 39 1.08 9.31 -6.84
N VAL A 40 1.76 10.02 -5.96
CA VAL A 40 1.43 11.43 -5.66
C VAL A 40 2.11 12.30 -6.70
N ALA A 41 1.31 13.09 -7.44
CA ALA A 41 1.80 14.08 -8.38
C ALA A 41 1.14 15.43 -8.05
N VAL A 42 1.97 16.44 -7.76
CA VAL A 42 1.52 17.76 -7.30
C VAL A 42 0.75 18.44 -8.43
N HIS A 43 -0.45 18.95 -8.12
CA HIS A 43 -1.37 19.58 -9.08
C HIS A 43 -1.78 18.70 -10.28
N ALA A 44 -1.59 17.38 -10.19
CA ALA A 44 -1.97 16.46 -11.25
C ALA A 44 -3.48 16.21 -11.28
N ASN A 45 -4.03 16.15 -12.49
CA ASN A 45 -5.39 15.66 -12.68
C ASN A 45 -5.42 14.12 -12.66
N ARG A 46 -6.62 13.53 -12.64
CA ARG A 46 -6.81 12.08 -12.60
C ARG A 46 -6.09 11.35 -13.75
N THR A 47 -6.12 11.90 -14.95
CA THR A 47 -5.46 11.31 -16.13
C THR A 47 -3.95 11.26 -15.93
N THR A 48 -3.35 12.36 -15.50
CA THR A 48 -1.92 12.45 -15.21
C THR A 48 -1.49 11.46 -14.11
N ILE A 49 -2.30 11.29 -13.06
CA ILE A 49 -2.02 10.28 -12.02
C ILE A 49 -2.00 8.87 -12.62
N ILE A 50 -2.99 8.54 -13.44
CA ILE A 50 -3.08 7.23 -14.12
C ILE A 50 -1.86 7.03 -15.02
N GLU A 51 -1.53 7.99 -15.88
CA GLU A 51 -0.36 7.95 -16.76
C GLU A 51 0.93 7.76 -15.98
N THR A 52 1.02 8.32 -14.77
CA THR A 52 2.18 8.19 -13.88
C THR A 52 2.29 6.79 -13.24
N CYS A 53 1.21 6.01 -13.19
CA CYS A 53 1.22 4.67 -12.61
C CYS A 53 2.17 3.72 -13.33
N LEU A 54 2.84 2.86 -12.56
CA LEU A 54 3.78 1.86 -13.06
C LEU A 54 3.19 0.94 -14.15
N LYS A 55 1.90 0.61 -14.06
CA LYS A 55 1.18 -0.20 -15.07
C LYS A 55 1.08 0.46 -16.44
N ASN A 56 1.21 1.79 -16.52
CA ASN A 56 1.24 2.53 -17.77
C ASN A 56 2.68 2.72 -18.31
N SER A 57 3.69 2.16 -17.64
CA SER A 57 5.05 2.15 -18.16
C SER A 57 5.14 1.36 -19.47
N PRO A 58 5.89 1.84 -20.48
CA PRO A 58 6.25 1.03 -21.65
C PRO A 58 7.01 -0.26 -21.28
N LEU A 59 7.72 -0.26 -20.13
CA LEU A 59 8.47 -1.41 -19.63
C LEU A 59 7.56 -2.47 -18.97
N TRP A 60 6.32 -2.12 -18.63
CA TRP A 60 5.43 -2.99 -17.87
C TRP A 60 5.13 -4.32 -18.59
N SER A 61 5.00 -4.26 -19.92
CA SER A 61 4.74 -5.44 -20.77
C SER A 61 5.85 -6.50 -20.71
N ILE A 62 7.04 -6.12 -20.25
CA ILE A 62 8.20 -7.01 -20.15
C ILE A 62 8.18 -7.82 -18.85
N PHE A 63 7.49 -7.34 -17.82
CA PHE A 63 7.44 -8.00 -16.52
C PHE A 63 6.51 -9.21 -16.54
N LYS A 64 7.01 -10.33 -16.00
CA LYS A 64 6.17 -11.47 -15.62
C LYS A 64 5.46 -11.18 -14.30
N GLN A 65 4.15 -11.35 -14.28
CA GLN A 65 3.33 -11.06 -13.10
C GLN A 65 3.18 -12.29 -12.22
N PHE A 66 3.32 -12.08 -10.90
CA PHE A 66 3.08 -13.07 -9.86
C PHE A 66 2.21 -12.43 -8.78
N SER A 67 1.28 -13.21 -8.23
CA SER A 67 0.35 -12.76 -7.19
C SER A 67 0.56 -13.59 -5.93
N LEU A 68 0.63 -12.90 -4.78
CA LEU A 68 0.64 -13.51 -3.46
C LEU A 68 -0.78 -13.43 -2.88
N PHE A 69 -1.31 -14.57 -2.44
CA PHE A 69 -2.70 -14.67 -1.97
C PHE A 69 -2.83 -14.93 -0.46
N ARG A 70 -1.77 -15.43 0.17
CA ARG A 70 -1.77 -15.72 1.60
C ARG A 70 -1.39 -14.48 2.40
N ASN A 71 -2.30 -13.99 3.23
CA ASN A 71 -1.99 -12.99 4.25
C ASN A 71 -1.14 -13.66 5.35
N MET A 72 -0.02 -13.05 5.70
CA MET A 72 0.89 -13.54 6.75
C MET A 72 1.02 -12.54 7.90
N ARG A 73 0.24 -11.44 7.87
CA ARG A 73 0.24 -10.39 8.91
C ARG A 73 -0.84 -10.60 9.96
N THR A 74 -1.93 -11.28 9.58
CA THR A 74 -3.07 -11.54 10.47
C THR A 74 -2.92 -12.91 11.11
N GLU A 75 -3.27 -12.99 12.39
CA GLU A 75 -3.35 -14.26 13.10
C GLU A 75 -4.53 -15.11 12.57
N PRO A 76 -4.53 -16.44 12.78
CA PRO A 76 -5.57 -17.33 12.25
C PRO A 76 -7.01 -16.98 12.68
N ASP A 77 -7.17 -16.32 13.83
CA ASP A 77 -8.44 -15.84 14.38
C ASP A 77 -8.85 -14.45 13.88
N GLU A 78 -7.99 -13.75 13.13
CA GLU A 78 -8.25 -12.43 12.57
C GLU A 78 -8.69 -12.47 11.09
N GLN A 79 -9.13 -13.63 10.59
CA GLN A 79 -9.47 -13.80 9.18
C GLN A 79 -10.58 -12.85 8.71
N ASP A 80 -11.59 -12.60 9.55
CA ASP A 80 -12.68 -11.65 9.25
C ASP A 80 -12.14 -10.23 8.99
N PHE A 81 -11.13 -9.82 9.75
CA PHE A 81 -10.47 -8.52 9.56
C PHE A 81 -9.62 -8.49 8.29
N ALA A 82 -8.90 -9.58 8.00
CA ALA A 82 -8.13 -9.73 6.77
C ALA A 82 -9.01 -9.61 5.52
N ASP A 83 -10.17 -10.26 5.54
CA ASP A 83 -11.14 -10.26 4.44
C ASP A 83 -11.81 -8.88 4.29
N TRP A 84 -12.14 -8.23 5.40
CA TRP A 84 -12.65 -6.86 5.38
C TRP A 84 -11.64 -5.88 4.75
N LEU A 85 -10.36 -5.93 5.15
CA LEU A 85 -9.29 -5.12 4.54
C LEU A 85 -9.11 -5.42 3.05
N LEU A 86 -9.27 -6.68 2.65
CA LEU A 86 -9.20 -7.08 1.25
C LEU A 86 -10.33 -6.46 0.43
N HIS A 87 -11.56 -6.49 0.93
CA HIS A 87 -12.71 -5.85 0.30
C HIS A 87 -12.55 -4.33 0.24
N LEU A 88 -11.99 -3.71 1.29
CA LEU A 88 -11.65 -2.29 1.32
C LEU A 88 -10.68 -1.95 0.19
N GLY A 89 -9.56 -2.67 0.11
CA GLY A 89 -8.54 -2.44 -0.91
C GLY A 89 -9.03 -2.67 -2.34
N ASN A 90 -9.98 -3.59 -2.53
CA ASN A 90 -10.60 -3.85 -3.83
C ASN A 90 -11.70 -2.84 -4.19
N GLY A 91 -12.10 -1.96 -3.26
CA GLY A 91 -13.23 -1.05 -3.45
C GLY A 91 -14.57 -1.77 -3.61
N SER A 92 -14.72 -2.97 -3.04
CA SER A 92 -15.92 -3.79 -3.16
C SER A 92 -16.84 -3.71 -1.93
N LEU A 93 -16.47 -2.92 -0.91
CA LEU A 93 -17.32 -2.68 0.24
C LEU A 93 -18.54 -1.87 -0.18
N THR A 94 -19.72 -2.37 0.16
CA THR A 94 -20.98 -1.63 0.01
C THR A 94 -21.23 -0.86 1.30
N ASN A 95 -21.61 0.41 1.21
CA ASN A 95 -22.17 1.09 2.37
C ASN A 95 -23.64 0.66 2.56
N ASN A 96 -24.04 0.53 3.82
CA ASN A 96 -25.39 0.09 4.17
C ASN A 96 -26.37 1.28 4.25
N CYS A 97 -25.87 2.51 4.19
CA CYS A 97 -26.56 3.73 4.56
C CYS A 97 -26.93 4.64 3.37
N GLN A 98 -26.83 4.16 2.12
CA GLN A 98 -27.00 4.97 0.90
C GLN A 98 -26.08 6.21 0.85
N LEU A 99 -24.91 6.14 1.48
CA LEU A 99 -23.88 7.17 1.38
C LEU A 99 -23.29 7.18 -0.05
N GLY A 100 -22.52 8.22 -0.39
CA GLY A 100 -21.90 8.31 -1.72
C GLY A 100 -20.97 7.12 -2.03
N GLU A 101 -20.76 6.83 -3.32
CA GLU A 101 -19.94 5.72 -3.83
C GLU A 101 -18.47 5.73 -3.35
N HIS A 102 -18.02 6.84 -2.75
CA HIS A 102 -16.66 7.03 -2.25
C HIS A 102 -16.56 7.01 -0.73
N ILE A 103 -17.63 6.60 -0.04
CA ILE A 103 -17.69 6.53 1.42
C ILE A 103 -17.70 5.07 1.84
N VAL A 104 -16.80 4.75 2.75
CA VAL A 104 -16.71 3.44 3.40
C VAL A 104 -17.10 3.59 4.87
N GLU A 105 -17.96 2.69 5.34
CA GLU A 105 -18.30 2.55 6.74
C GLU A 105 -17.27 1.64 7.44
N ILE A 106 -16.69 2.12 8.55
CA ILE A 106 -15.80 1.33 9.38
C ILE A 106 -16.66 0.59 10.42
N PRO A 107 -16.54 -0.75 10.55
CA PRO A 107 -17.29 -1.50 11.55
C PRO A 107 -17.00 -1.00 12.97
N GLU A 108 -18.02 -0.92 13.82
CA GLU A 108 -17.91 -0.34 15.16
C GLU A 108 -16.94 -1.14 16.07
N ASP A 109 -16.84 -2.45 15.88
CA ASP A 109 -15.87 -3.33 16.54
C ASP A 109 -14.41 -3.06 16.14
N ARG A 110 -14.19 -2.17 15.15
CA ARG A 110 -12.87 -1.76 14.66
C ARG A 110 -12.54 -0.31 14.98
N VAL A 111 -13.39 0.36 15.78
CA VAL A 111 -13.21 1.75 16.18
C VAL A 111 -12.87 1.84 17.66
N VAL A 112 -11.75 2.47 17.96
CA VAL A 112 -11.40 2.87 19.33
C VAL A 112 -11.85 4.32 19.53
N ARG A 113 -12.76 4.55 20.48
CA ARG A 113 -13.32 5.89 20.77
C ARG A 113 -12.51 6.67 21.80
N ASP A 114 -11.81 5.95 22.67
CA ASP A 114 -10.99 6.51 23.73
C ASP A 114 -9.51 6.56 23.29
N SER A 115 -8.60 6.54 24.26
CA SER A 115 -7.16 6.59 24.00
C SER A 115 -6.68 5.33 23.28
N ILE A 116 -6.36 5.45 22.00
CA ILE A 116 -5.68 4.40 21.23
C ILE A 116 -4.34 4.00 21.87
N VAL A 117 -3.70 4.93 22.60
CA VAL A 117 -2.46 4.66 23.32
C VAL A 117 -2.74 3.69 24.47
N ASP A 118 -3.79 3.93 25.26
CA ASP A 118 -4.14 3.06 26.38
C ASP A 118 -4.70 1.71 25.90
N GLU A 119 -5.41 1.69 24.76
CA GLU A 119 -5.90 0.45 24.14
C GLU A 119 -4.73 -0.46 23.71
N ILE A 120 -3.72 0.11 23.03
CA ILE A 120 -2.59 -0.67 22.49
C ILE A 120 -1.55 -0.97 23.59
N PHE A 121 -1.18 0.01 24.40
CA PHE A 121 -0.07 -0.09 25.36
C PHE A 121 -0.51 -0.31 26.81
N GLY A 122 -1.81 -0.21 27.11
CA GLY A 122 -2.32 -0.21 28.48
C GLY A 122 -2.20 1.15 29.17
N SER A 123 -2.92 1.33 30.28
CA SER A 123 -2.91 2.57 31.07
C SER A 123 -1.59 2.81 31.84
N SER A 124 -0.70 1.81 31.89
CA SER A 124 0.61 1.90 32.52
C SER A 124 1.63 1.08 31.75
N VAL A 125 2.73 1.73 31.37
CA VAL A 125 3.84 1.17 30.59
C VAL A 125 4.79 0.40 31.52
N THR A 126 4.29 -0.66 32.15
CA THR A 126 5.05 -1.43 33.15
C THR A 126 5.73 -2.67 32.58
N ASP A 127 5.25 -3.19 31.45
CA ASP A 127 5.74 -4.44 30.86
C ASP A 127 6.66 -4.15 29.66
N MET A 128 7.95 -3.96 29.95
CA MET A 128 8.95 -3.56 28.96
C MET A 128 9.21 -4.62 27.88
N GLU A 129 8.96 -5.90 28.14
CA GLU A 129 9.15 -6.97 27.15
C GLU A 129 8.06 -6.92 26.07
N ASN A 130 6.81 -6.70 26.49
CA ASN A 130 5.64 -6.65 25.60
C ASN A 130 5.60 -5.40 24.69
N LEU A 131 6.19 -4.29 25.13
CA LEU A 131 6.20 -3.04 24.35
C LEU A 131 6.99 -3.14 23.05
N SER A 132 8.02 -3.99 23.00
CA SER A 132 8.87 -4.12 21.81
C SER A 132 8.15 -4.70 20.60
N GLU A 133 7.02 -5.38 20.83
CA GLU A 133 6.20 -6.00 19.79
C GLU A 133 5.04 -5.08 19.34
N LYS A 134 4.87 -3.92 19.98
CA LYS A 134 3.75 -3.00 19.75
C LYS A 134 4.21 -1.71 19.10
N ALA A 135 3.49 -1.28 18.07
CA ALA A 135 3.72 0.00 17.42
C ALA A 135 2.42 0.59 16.89
N ILE A 136 2.25 1.91 17.04
CA ILE A 136 1.21 2.66 16.34
C ILE A 136 1.87 3.31 15.12
N LEU A 137 1.45 2.88 13.93
CA LEU A 137 1.91 3.45 12.67
C LEU A 137 0.94 4.54 12.21
N CYS A 138 1.36 5.80 12.33
CA CYS A 138 0.62 6.93 11.78
C CYS A 138 1.33 7.43 10.51
N PRO A 139 0.76 7.27 9.32
CA PRO A 139 1.34 7.86 8.12
C PRO A 139 1.27 9.39 8.22
N GLN A 140 2.43 10.05 8.20
CA GLN A 140 2.48 11.50 8.08
C GLN A 140 2.22 11.89 6.62
N MET A 141 0.98 12.20 6.28
CA MET A 141 0.68 12.87 5.00
C MET A 141 1.07 14.34 5.12
N LYS A 142 2.27 14.68 4.65
CA LYS A 142 2.61 16.06 4.33
C LYS A 142 1.85 16.45 3.07
N ILE A 143 0.68 17.07 3.25
CA ILE A 143 0.00 17.76 2.17
C ILE A 143 0.78 19.08 1.95
N PRO A 144 1.31 19.35 0.75
CA PRO A 144 2.00 20.60 0.45
C PRO A 144 1.07 21.82 0.49
#